data_AF-A0A9C8KW11-F1
#
_entry.id   AF-A0A9C8KW11-F1
#
_cell.length_a   1.000
_cell.length_b   1.000
_cell.length_c   1.000
_cell.angle_alpha   90.00
_cell.angle_beta   90.00
_cell.angle_gamma   90.00
#
_symmetry.space_group_name_H-M   'P 1'
#
loop_
_entity.id
_entity.type
_entity.pdbx_description
1 polymer ?
#
loop_
_entity_poly.entity_id
_entity_poly.type
_entity_poly.pdbx_seq_one_letter_code
_entity_poly.pdbx_strand_id
1 'polypeptide(L)'
;MLELYQSYVVRQEGFLLFFYKNNRTLIFIAPFAAKRYEQLSEKTTVKFNLKPVFFQEKMTEESILATIRETSTMDKMEQQEGFEIIKGFIVFEGLDGAGTTTQSRLLYENLRRRNTRIVHTCEPTETFIGESIRRVLQEKEKVAPGTLAKLFAADRHNHLYHPQEGILSLVDRGETVICDRYLFSSLAYQSIDWDFSHVWDLNRAFPLPEHLVFLDVSPDEGQRRIYSRNNPREIYERMELQEEIRSNYYHAFTLFEAEPMEVHIFDASLPPDELELSIWKQLKLSDT
;
A
#
# COMPACT_ATOMS: atom_id res chain seq x y z
N MET A 1 5.59 33.50 -5.53
CA MET A 1 6.29 33.03 -4.32
C MET A 1 5.38 33.28 -3.15
N LEU A 2 5.08 32.24 -2.36
CA LEU A 2 4.33 32.36 -1.11
C LEU A 2 5.35 32.30 0.03
N GLU A 3 5.36 33.28 0.93
CA GLU A 3 6.22 33.25 2.13
C GLU A 3 5.49 32.53 3.26
N LEU A 4 6.12 31.47 3.78
CA LEU A 4 5.62 30.69 4.90
C LEU A 4 5.67 31.56 6.16
N TYR A 5 4.54 31.73 6.83
CA TYR A 5 4.42 32.55 8.03
C TYR A 5 4.37 31.70 9.30
N GLN A 6 3.70 30.55 9.25
CA GLN A 6 3.57 29.63 10.39
C GLN A 6 3.19 28.23 9.91
N SER A 7 3.60 27.19 10.62
CA SER A 7 3.16 25.81 10.39
C SER A 7 2.64 25.20 11.68
N TYR A 8 1.53 24.46 11.60
CA TYR A 8 0.97 23.70 12.72
C TYR A 8 0.92 22.21 12.35
N VAL A 9 1.40 21.36 13.24
CA VAL A 9 1.31 19.90 13.11
C VAL A 9 0.11 19.44 13.92
N VAL A 10 -0.96 18.99 13.27
CA VAL A 10 -2.12 18.40 13.97
C VAL A 10 -1.86 16.91 14.09
N ARG A 11 -1.26 16.54 15.21
CA ARG A 11 -0.75 15.17 15.46
C ARG A 11 -1.84 14.12 15.60
N GLN A 12 -3.05 14.50 16.02
CA GLN A 12 -4.14 13.55 16.28
C GLN A 12 -4.71 12.89 15.02
N GLU A 13 -4.54 13.49 13.84
CA GLU A 13 -5.11 12.97 12.58
C GLU A 13 -4.09 12.85 11.44
N GLY A 14 -2.78 12.97 11.72
CA GLY A 14 -1.74 12.67 10.72
C GLY A 14 -1.54 13.71 9.62
N PHE A 15 -1.95 14.97 9.82
CA PHE A 15 -1.89 16.05 8.82
C PHE A 15 -0.93 17.22 9.21
N LEU A 16 -0.48 17.97 8.20
CA LEU A 16 0.40 19.15 8.33
C LEU A 16 -0.29 20.40 7.75
N LEU A 17 -0.59 21.39 8.57
CA LEU A 17 -1.16 22.67 8.14
C LEU A 17 -0.07 23.72 7.91
N PHE A 18 -0.07 24.35 6.73
CA PHE A 18 0.82 25.47 6.39
C PHE A 18 0.02 26.79 6.32
N PHE A 19 0.57 27.87 6.87
CA PHE A 19 -0.03 29.20 6.82
C PHE A 19 0.90 30.16 6.06
N TYR A 20 0.38 30.84 5.03
CA TYR A 20 1.15 31.76 4.21
C TYR A 20 0.70 33.21 4.41
N LYS A 21 1.67 34.14 4.40
CA LYS A 21 1.43 35.58 4.61
C LYS A 21 0.84 36.18 3.31
N ASN A 22 -0.48 36.37 3.24
CA ASN A 22 -1.20 37.34 2.39
C ASN A 22 -2.74 37.14 2.38
N ASN A 23 -3.38 36.99 3.56
CA ASN A 23 -4.84 36.83 3.69
C ASN A 23 -5.46 35.67 2.88
N ARG A 24 -4.68 34.63 2.57
CA ARG A 24 -5.17 33.38 2.00
C ARG A 24 -4.59 32.22 2.80
N THR A 25 -5.47 31.46 3.45
CA THR A 25 -5.11 30.21 4.12
C THR A 25 -4.96 29.14 3.04
N LEU A 26 -3.82 28.44 3.03
CA LEU A 26 -3.54 27.35 2.10
C LEU A 26 -3.34 26.07 2.90
N ILE A 27 -4.37 25.24 2.99
CA ILE A 27 -4.30 23.98 3.74
C ILE A 27 -3.79 22.90 2.79
N PHE A 28 -2.68 22.25 3.15
CA PHE A 28 -2.26 21.00 2.53
C PHE A 28 -2.63 19.85 3.46
N ILE A 29 -3.25 18.81 2.92
CA ILE A 29 -3.60 17.60 3.65
C ILE A 29 -2.67 16.52 3.12
N ALA A 30 -1.58 16.22 3.83
CA ALA A 30 -0.67 15.15 3.45
C ALA A 30 -0.76 14.04 4.51
N PRO A 31 -1.27 12.84 4.16
CA PRO A 31 -1.25 11.70 5.07
C PRO A 31 0.21 11.27 5.28
N PHE A 32 0.67 11.37 6.52
CA PHE A 32 1.87 10.72 7.06
C PHE A 32 3.19 10.85 6.27
N ALA A 33 3.73 12.07 6.23
CA ALA A 33 5.17 12.28 6.04
C ALA A 33 5.75 13.24 7.11
N ALA A 34 5.21 13.18 8.34
CA ALA A 34 5.58 14.09 9.43
C ALA A 34 7.10 14.17 9.68
N LYS A 35 7.82 13.03 9.63
CA LYS A 35 9.29 13.01 9.81
C LYS A 35 10.07 13.73 8.70
N ARG A 36 9.57 13.77 7.46
CA ARG A 36 10.24 14.43 6.31
C ARG A 36 10.05 15.96 6.36
N TYR A 37 9.03 16.43 7.09
CA TYR A 37 8.60 17.83 7.10
C TYR A 37 8.86 18.58 8.41
N GLU A 38 9.28 17.88 9.48
CA GLU A 38 9.74 18.50 10.74
C GLU A 38 10.96 19.44 10.57
N GLN A 39 11.69 19.33 9.45
CA GLN A 39 12.88 20.13 9.15
C GLN A 39 12.67 21.19 8.05
N LEU A 40 11.42 21.48 7.64
CA LEU A 40 11.16 22.53 6.65
C LEU A 40 11.50 23.91 7.23
N SER A 41 12.59 24.50 6.76
CA SER A 41 12.89 25.91 7.00
C SER A 41 12.00 26.82 6.14
N GLU A 42 11.88 28.10 6.52
CA GLU A 42 10.96 29.12 5.96
C GLU A 42 10.95 29.27 4.42
N LYS A 43 11.91 28.68 3.70
CA LYS A 43 12.01 28.71 2.24
C LYS A 43 12.20 27.33 1.61
N THR A 44 11.37 26.36 1.98
CA THR A 44 11.35 25.06 1.28
C THR A 44 10.22 25.04 0.24
N THR A 45 10.57 24.81 -1.03
CA THR A 45 9.58 24.57 -2.08
C THR A 45 9.24 23.09 -2.11
N VAL A 46 8.04 22.73 -1.68
CA VAL A 46 7.52 21.35 -1.74
C VAL A 46 6.55 21.27 -2.90
N LYS A 47 6.76 20.32 -3.83
CA LYS A 47 5.77 19.99 -4.86
C LYS A 47 4.75 19.03 -4.24
N PHE A 48 3.52 19.47 -4.12
CA PHE A 48 2.39 18.62 -3.75
C PHE A 48 1.69 18.14 -5.04
N ASN A 49 1.46 16.83 -5.17
CA ASN A 49 0.60 16.24 -6.21
C ASN A 49 -0.88 16.24 -5.80
N LEU A 50 -1.27 17.09 -4.84
CA LEU A 50 -2.66 17.26 -4.40
C LEU A 50 -3.18 18.61 -4.89
N LYS A 51 -4.46 18.66 -5.29
CA LYS A 51 -5.11 19.91 -5.67
C LYS A 51 -5.19 20.82 -4.43
N PRO A 52 -4.56 22.01 -4.43
CA PRO A 52 -4.66 22.93 -3.31
C PRO A 52 -6.11 23.40 -3.14
N VAL A 53 -6.61 23.37 -1.90
CA VAL A 53 -7.89 23.99 -1.55
C VAL A 53 -7.62 25.42 -1.10
N PHE A 54 -8.22 26.39 -1.79
CA PHE A 54 -8.05 27.81 -1.51
C PHE A 54 -9.22 28.32 -0.67
N PHE A 55 -8.92 28.96 0.46
CA PHE A 55 -9.92 29.58 1.33
C PHE A 55 -9.81 31.10 1.26
N GLN A 56 -10.96 31.79 1.19
CA GLN A 56 -11.01 33.24 1.03
C GLN A 56 -11.16 34.05 2.33
N GLU A 57 -11.35 33.43 3.51
CA GLU A 57 -11.55 34.18 4.75
C GLU A 57 -10.89 33.53 5.99
N LYS A 58 -10.81 34.30 7.10
CA LYS A 58 -10.37 33.85 8.42
C LYS A 58 -11.34 32.78 8.96
N MET A 59 -11.03 31.52 8.71
CA MET A 59 -11.75 30.39 9.27
C MET A 59 -11.32 30.14 10.73
N THR A 60 -12.26 29.73 11.57
CA THR A 60 -11.99 29.19 12.91
C THR A 60 -11.46 27.76 12.80
N GLU A 61 -10.72 27.28 13.80
CA GLU A 61 -10.24 25.89 13.88
C GLU A 61 -11.37 24.88 13.63
N GLU A 62 -12.53 25.12 14.22
CA GLU A 62 -13.73 24.28 14.08
C GLU A 62 -14.27 24.24 12.64
N SER A 63 -14.28 25.39 11.94
CA SER A 63 -14.69 25.45 10.53
C SER A 63 -13.67 24.82 9.57
N ILE A 64 -12.37 24.89 9.92
CA ILE A 64 -11.30 24.20 9.20
C ILE A 64 -11.52 22.69 9.33
N LEU A 65 -11.74 22.19 10.54
CA LEU A 65 -12.02 20.78 10.80
C LEU A 65 -13.31 20.32 10.10
N ALA A 66 -14.37 21.12 10.13
CA ALA A 66 -15.61 20.80 9.41
C ALA A 66 -15.42 20.74 7.89
N THR A 67 -14.61 21.65 7.33
CA THR A 67 -14.34 21.63 5.89
C THR A 67 -13.38 20.53 5.51
N ILE A 68 -12.40 20.20 6.37
CA ILE A 68 -11.59 18.98 6.23
C ILE A 68 -12.54 17.80 6.17
N ARG A 69 -13.46 17.63 7.14
CA ARG A 69 -14.50 16.57 7.13
C ARG A 69 -15.36 16.54 5.87
N GLU A 70 -15.75 17.71 5.32
CA GLU A 70 -16.53 17.79 4.07
C GLU A 70 -15.69 17.48 2.80
N THR A 71 -14.43 17.93 2.74
CA THR A 71 -13.52 17.65 1.61
C THR A 71 -12.84 16.29 1.70
N SER A 72 -12.69 15.75 2.91
CA SER A 72 -12.54 14.34 3.19
C SER A 72 -13.91 13.71 3.05
N THR A 73 -14.38 13.68 1.80
CA THR A 73 -15.45 12.81 1.32
C THR A 73 -15.15 11.30 1.57
N MET A 74 -14.11 11.00 2.34
CA MET A 74 -13.91 9.80 3.16
C MET A 74 -14.97 9.61 4.25
N ASP A 75 -15.65 10.65 4.76
CA ASP A 75 -16.70 10.47 5.79
C ASP A 75 -18.03 9.91 5.25
N LYS A 76 -18.18 9.78 3.92
CA LYS A 76 -19.25 8.92 3.35
C LYS A 76 -18.90 7.43 3.39
N MET A 77 -17.74 7.07 3.94
CA MET A 77 -17.31 5.68 4.12
C MET A 77 -17.73 5.10 5.49
N GLU A 78 -18.31 5.91 6.38
CA GLU A 78 -18.88 5.47 7.65
C GLU A 78 -20.23 4.75 7.47
N GLN A 79 -20.13 3.46 7.16
CA GLN A 79 -21.00 2.38 7.67
C GLN A 79 -20.46 1.03 7.19
N GLN A 80 -19.15 0.83 7.29
CA GLN A 80 -18.59 -0.53 7.19
C GLN A 80 -18.51 -1.09 8.60
N GLU A 81 -19.18 -2.23 8.82
CA GLU A 81 -18.73 -3.18 9.82
C GLU A 81 -17.22 -3.39 9.61
N GLY A 82 -16.44 -3.44 10.69
CA GLY A 82 -14.97 -3.52 10.62
C GLY A 82 -14.48 -4.62 9.67
N PHE A 83 -13.24 -4.51 9.20
CA PHE A 83 -12.73 -5.43 8.20
C PHE A 83 -12.61 -6.85 8.78
N GLU A 84 -13.08 -7.85 8.04
CA GLU A 84 -12.81 -9.24 8.39
C GLU A 84 -11.30 -9.51 8.30
N ILE A 85 -10.74 -10.12 9.34
CA ILE A 85 -9.33 -10.56 9.36
C ILE A 85 -9.27 -12.05 9.07
N ILE A 86 -8.55 -12.43 8.01
CA ILE A 86 -8.27 -13.83 7.71
C ILE A 86 -7.12 -14.34 8.59
N LYS A 87 -7.46 -15.17 9.58
CA LYS A 87 -6.46 -15.84 10.42
C LYS A 87 -5.62 -16.82 9.61
N GLY A 88 -4.31 -16.85 9.86
CA GLY A 88 -3.34 -17.65 9.11
C GLY A 88 -3.00 -17.10 7.72
N PHE A 89 -3.46 -15.89 7.36
CA PHE A 89 -3.14 -15.25 6.09
C PHE A 89 -2.05 -14.18 6.27
N ILE A 90 -0.94 -14.36 5.55
CA ILE A 90 0.25 -13.51 5.60
C ILE A 90 0.47 -12.93 4.20
N VAL A 91 0.54 -11.61 4.10
CA VAL A 91 0.74 -10.90 2.83
C VAL A 91 2.08 -10.19 2.85
N PHE A 92 2.83 -10.30 1.75
CA PHE A 92 4.07 -9.56 1.50
C PHE A 92 3.81 -8.46 0.48
N GLU A 93 4.21 -7.23 0.81
CA GLU A 93 4.09 -6.05 -0.05
C GLU A 93 5.41 -5.29 -0.12
N GLY A 94 5.58 -4.52 -1.19
CA GLY A 94 6.80 -3.76 -1.44
C GLY A 94 6.86 -3.15 -2.84
N LEU A 95 7.87 -2.30 -3.05
CA LEU A 95 8.24 -1.88 -4.39
C LEU A 95 8.81 -3.04 -5.19
N ASP A 96 8.79 -2.91 -6.52
CA ASP A 96 9.56 -3.80 -7.38
C ASP A 96 11.05 -3.76 -6.98
N GLY A 97 11.66 -4.94 -6.89
CA GLY A 97 13.03 -5.09 -6.40
C GLY A 97 13.20 -5.07 -4.87
N ALA A 98 12.15 -4.86 -4.07
CA ALA A 98 12.23 -4.92 -2.61
C ALA A 98 12.57 -6.33 -2.07
N GLY A 99 12.24 -7.39 -2.83
CA GLY A 99 12.55 -8.77 -2.47
C GLY A 99 11.38 -9.54 -1.86
N THR A 100 10.14 -9.10 -2.09
CA THR A 100 8.91 -9.75 -1.57
C THR A 100 8.83 -11.22 -1.98
N THR A 101 9.08 -11.53 -3.25
CA THR A 101 9.12 -12.91 -3.76
C THR A 101 10.19 -13.76 -3.09
N THR A 102 11.36 -13.19 -2.82
CA THR A 102 12.45 -13.90 -2.14
C THR A 102 12.06 -14.20 -0.69
N GLN A 103 11.63 -13.19 0.05
CA GLN A 103 11.34 -13.33 1.48
C GLN A 103 10.10 -14.17 1.76
N SER A 104 9.04 -14.02 0.96
CA SER A 104 7.84 -14.86 1.07
C SER A 104 8.16 -16.33 0.80
N ARG A 105 9.01 -16.63 -0.19
CA ARG A 105 9.46 -18.00 -0.47
C ARG A 105 10.36 -18.56 0.61
N LEU A 106 11.30 -17.76 1.14
CA LEU A 106 12.16 -18.21 2.24
C LEU A 106 11.32 -18.54 3.49
N LEU A 107 10.36 -17.69 3.85
CA LEU A 107 9.45 -17.94 4.95
C LEU A 107 8.63 -19.23 4.73
N TYR A 108 8.08 -19.40 3.52
CA TYR A 108 7.37 -20.62 3.12
C TYR A 108 8.22 -21.87 3.29
N GLU A 109 9.46 -21.86 2.77
CA GLU A 109 10.37 -23.00 2.91
C GLU A 109 10.72 -23.28 4.37
N ASN A 110 10.89 -22.24 5.18
CA ASN A 110 11.24 -22.35 6.59
C ASN A 110 10.11 -22.99 7.41
N LEU A 111 8.84 -22.59 7.17
CA LEU A 111 7.64 -23.17 7.79
C LEU A 111 7.37 -24.58 7.29
N ARG A 112 7.53 -24.82 5.99
CA ARG A 112 7.33 -26.15 5.40
C ARG A 112 8.28 -27.19 6.00
N ARG A 113 9.55 -26.83 6.27
CA ARG A 113 10.53 -27.72 6.94
C ARG A 113 10.14 -28.09 8.38
N ARG A 114 9.25 -27.33 9.01
CA ARG A 114 8.70 -27.59 10.35
C ARG A 114 7.36 -28.35 10.33
N ASN A 115 6.97 -28.93 9.18
CA ASN A 115 5.70 -29.63 9.00
C ASN A 115 4.43 -28.78 9.20
N THR A 116 4.54 -27.45 9.14
CA THR A 116 3.37 -26.57 9.07
C THR A 116 2.63 -26.82 7.75
N ARG A 117 1.30 -26.97 7.79
CA ARG A 117 0.48 -26.97 6.58
C ARG A 117 0.47 -25.55 6.02
N ILE A 118 1.10 -25.37 4.87
CA ILE A 118 1.33 -24.03 4.33
C ILE A 118 1.29 -24.01 2.80
N VAL A 119 0.73 -22.91 2.28
CA VAL A 119 0.67 -22.60 0.85
C VAL A 119 1.36 -21.27 0.60
N HIS A 120 2.09 -21.21 -0.51
CA HIS A 120 2.64 -19.96 -1.05
C HIS A 120 1.91 -19.64 -2.36
N THR A 121 1.50 -18.40 -2.52
CA THR A 121 0.75 -17.90 -3.66
C THR A 121 1.16 -16.46 -3.98
N CYS A 122 0.64 -15.89 -5.08
CA CYS A 122 0.97 -14.54 -5.54
C CYS A 122 -0.17 -13.94 -6.37
N GLU A 123 -0.35 -12.62 -6.27
CA GLU A 123 -1.18 -11.85 -7.19
C GLU A 123 -0.30 -11.02 -8.16
N PRO A 124 -0.62 -10.95 -9.47
CA PRO A 124 -1.74 -11.62 -10.13
C PRO A 124 -1.53 -13.15 -10.23
N THR A 125 -2.60 -13.92 -10.14
CA THR A 125 -2.54 -15.40 -10.10
C THR A 125 -2.08 -16.02 -11.43
N GLU A 126 -1.92 -17.35 -11.46
CA GLU A 126 -1.65 -18.10 -12.70
C GLU A 126 -2.94 -18.51 -13.45
N THR A 127 -4.11 -18.00 -13.02
CA THR A 127 -5.37 -18.23 -13.73
C THR A 127 -5.46 -17.40 -15.01
N PHE A 128 -6.47 -17.67 -15.85
CA PHE A 128 -6.68 -16.90 -17.08
C PHE A 128 -6.87 -15.38 -16.84
N ILE A 129 -7.35 -14.98 -15.65
CA ILE A 129 -7.49 -13.56 -15.27
C ILE A 129 -6.10 -12.97 -15.02
N GLY A 130 -5.30 -13.63 -14.18
CA GLY A 130 -3.93 -13.23 -13.90
C GLY A 130 -3.03 -13.22 -15.14
N GLU A 131 -3.17 -14.17 -16.05
CA GLU A 131 -2.51 -14.15 -17.37
C GLU A 131 -2.89 -12.90 -18.19
N SER A 132 -4.16 -12.52 -18.17
CA SER A 132 -4.65 -11.32 -18.86
C SER A 132 -4.04 -10.05 -18.27
N ILE A 133 -3.92 -9.98 -16.94
CA ILE A 133 -3.22 -8.89 -16.24
C ILE A 133 -1.75 -8.82 -16.69
N ARG A 134 -1.04 -9.95 -16.67
CA ARG A 134 0.39 -10.01 -17.07
C ARG A 134 0.62 -9.55 -18.50
N ARG A 135 -0.30 -9.84 -19.44
CA ARG A 135 -0.22 -9.32 -20.81
C ARG A 135 -0.28 -7.79 -20.86
N VAL A 136 -1.13 -7.17 -20.05
CA VAL A 136 -1.22 -5.70 -19.94
C VAL A 136 0.04 -5.13 -19.30
N LEU A 137 0.50 -5.72 -18.18
CA LEU A 137 1.72 -5.28 -17.48
C LEU A 137 2.96 -5.34 -18.37
N GLN A 138 3.04 -6.33 -19.26
CA GLN A 138 4.12 -6.51 -20.24
C GLN A 138 3.94 -5.68 -21.51
N GLU A 139 2.99 -4.73 -21.53
CA GLU A 139 2.65 -3.91 -22.70
C GLU A 139 2.27 -4.71 -23.97
N LYS A 140 1.92 -5.99 -23.84
CA LYS A 140 1.46 -6.83 -24.96
C LYS A 140 0.03 -6.51 -25.37
N GLU A 141 -0.75 -5.94 -24.46
CA GLU A 141 -2.12 -5.48 -24.68
C GLU A 141 -2.30 -4.10 -24.04
N LYS A 142 -3.08 -3.22 -24.67
CA LYS A 142 -3.43 -1.90 -24.11
C LYS A 142 -4.90 -1.90 -23.72
N VAL A 143 -5.17 -1.49 -22.48
CA VAL A 143 -6.52 -1.34 -21.94
C VAL A 143 -6.67 0.03 -21.28
N ALA A 144 -7.91 0.45 -21.00
CA ALA A 144 -8.13 1.65 -20.19
C ALA A 144 -7.62 1.41 -18.74
N PRO A 145 -7.12 2.43 -18.03
CA PRO A 145 -6.61 2.27 -16.66
C PRO A 145 -7.59 1.57 -15.70
N GLY A 146 -8.86 1.99 -15.72
CA GLY A 146 -9.91 1.37 -14.91
C GLY A 146 -10.25 -0.07 -15.30
N THR A 147 -9.81 -0.58 -16.46
CA THR A 147 -9.93 -2.00 -16.83
C THR A 147 -8.89 -2.83 -16.08
N LEU A 148 -7.63 -2.37 -16.01
CA LEU A 148 -6.58 -3.09 -15.29
C LEU A 148 -6.90 -3.23 -13.80
N ALA A 149 -7.37 -2.16 -13.16
CA ALA A 149 -7.82 -2.20 -11.77
C ALA A 149 -8.95 -3.21 -11.52
N LYS A 150 -9.93 -3.28 -12.44
CA LYS A 150 -11.02 -4.27 -12.36
C LYS A 150 -10.54 -5.70 -12.57
N LEU A 151 -9.56 -5.92 -13.45
CA LEU A 151 -8.97 -7.24 -13.64
C LEU A 151 -8.27 -7.71 -12.36
N PHE A 152 -7.46 -6.85 -11.71
CA PHE A 152 -6.86 -7.18 -10.42
C PHE A 152 -7.90 -7.51 -9.34
N ALA A 153 -8.98 -6.72 -9.25
CA ALA A 153 -10.06 -7.00 -8.30
C ALA A 153 -10.77 -8.34 -8.61
N ALA A 154 -10.99 -8.66 -9.88
CA ALA A 154 -11.59 -9.94 -10.30
C ALA A 154 -10.68 -11.14 -10.01
N ASP A 155 -9.37 -11.00 -10.28
CA ASP A 155 -8.35 -12.01 -9.99
C ASP A 155 -8.29 -12.31 -8.49
N ARG A 156 -8.21 -11.25 -7.67
CA ARG A 156 -8.26 -11.32 -6.20
C ARG A 156 -9.53 -11.97 -5.68
N HIS A 157 -10.69 -11.60 -6.22
CA HIS A 157 -11.95 -12.20 -5.82
C HIS A 157 -11.94 -13.71 -6.07
N ASN A 158 -11.51 -14.16 -7.24
CA ASN A 158 -11.36 -15.58 -7.50
C ASN A 158 -10.33 -16.24 -6.57
N HIS A 159 -9.18 -15.59 -6.36
CA HIS A 159 -8.11 -16.07 -5.48
C HIS A 159 -8.55 -16.24 -4.01
N LEU A 160 -9.46 -15.40 -3.53
CA LEU A 160 -10.01 -15.51 -2.17
C LEU A 160 -11.10 -16.56 -2.06
N TYR A 161 -12.08 -16.50 -2.98
CA TYR A 161 -13.37 -17.16 -2.82
C TYR A 161 -13.54 -18.45 -3.65
N HIS A 162 -12.53 -18.88 -4.41
CA HIS A 162 -12.61 -20.14 -5.13
C HIS A 162 -12.88 -21.32 -4.15
N PRO A 163 -13.92 -22.15 -4.36
CA PRO A 163 -14.40 -23.06 -3.32
C PRO A 163 -13.39 -24.13 -2.90
N GLN A 164 -12.48 -24.52 -3.78
CA GLN A 164 -11.49 -25.58 -3.51
C GLN A 164 -10.05 -25.07 -3.37
N GLU A 165 -9.75 -23.88 -3.88
CA GLU A 165 -8.36 -23.39 -4.00
C GLU A 165 -8.22 -21.95 -3.51
N GLY A 166 -9.33 -21.32 -3.12
CA GLY A 166 -9.32 -19.96 -2.62
C GLY A 166 -8.68 -19.88 -1.25
N ILE A 167 -8.09 -18.73 -0.93
CA ILE A 167 -7.42 -18.46 0.34
C ILE A 167 -8.33 -18.83 1.52
N LEU A 168 -9.61 -18.46 1.48
CA LEU A 168 -10.57 -18.78 2.56
C LEU A 168 -10.74 -20.29 2.74
N SER A 169 -10.88 -21.03 1.64
CA SER A 169 -10.97 -22.50 1.66
C SER A 169 -9.69 -23.15 2.21
N LEU A 170 -8.51 -22.58 1.93
CA LEU A 170 -7.22 -23.07 2.43
C LEU A 170 -7.08 -22.83 3.94
N VAL A 171 -7.37 -21.61 4.42
CA VAL A 171 -7.28 -21.31 5.86
C VAL A 171 -8.32 -22.09 6.67
N ASP A 172 -9.52 -22.32 6.13
CA ASP A 172 -10.56 -23.15 6.78
C ASP A 172 -10.11 -24.61 6.97
N ARG A 173 -9.17 -25.09 6.14
CA ARG A 173 -8.53 -26.40 6.28
C ARG A 173 -7.36 -26.43 7.26
N GLY A 174 -7.10 -25.30 7.93
CA GLY A 174 -6.00 -25.12 8.86
C GLY A 174 -4.66 -24.93 8.17
N GLU A 175 -4.64 -24.46 6.92
CA GLU A 175 -3.41 -24.11 6.20
C GLU A 175 -3.06 -22.65 6.43
N THR A 176 -1.79 -22.35 6.70
CA THR A 176 -1.27 -20.98 6.62
C THR A 176 -1.11 -20.61 5.15
N VAL A 177 -1.47 -19.40 4.75
CA VAL A 177 -1.31 -18.93 3.38
C VAL A 177 -0.37 -17.72 3.36
N ILE A 178 0.72 -17.81 2.60
CA ILE A 178 1.62 -16.70 2.31
C ILE A 178 1.34 -16.21 0.90
N CYS A 179 1.01 -14.93 0.73
CA CYS A 179 0.76 -14.31 -0.57
C CYS A 179 1.74 -13.18 -0.86
N ASP A 180 2.42 -13.24 -2.01
CA ASP A 180 3.18 -12.12 -2.57
C ASP A 180 2.22 -11.20 -3.34
N ARG A 181 2.02 -9.99 -2.82
CA ARG A 181 1.03 -8.97 -3.22
C ARG A 181 -0.42 -9.32 -2.90
N TYR A 182 -1.19 -8.28 -2.60
CA TYR A 182 -2.63 -8.34 -2.37
C TYR A 182 -3.27 -6.97 -2.66
N LEU A 183 -4.34 -6.59 -1.98
CA LEU A 183 -5.06 -5.33 -2.22
C LEU A 183 -4.21 -4.07 -2.05
N PHE A 184 -3.16 -4.11 -1.22
CA PHE A 184 -2.30 -2.94 -0.99
C PHE A 184 -1.48 -2.60 -2.23
N SER A 185 -0.98 -3.60 -2.95
CA SER A 185 -0.42 -3.42 -4.29
C SER A 185 -1.43 -2.76 -5.25
N SER A 186 -2.72 -3.11 -5.18
CA SER A 186 -3.71 -2.42 -6.03
C SER A 186 -3.87 -0.95 -5.68
N LEU A 187 -3.99 -0.62 -4.39
CA LEU A 187 -4.04 0.76 -3.92
C LEU A 187 -2.77 1.55 -4.27
N ALA A 188 -1.61 0.90 -4.28
CA ALA A 188 -0.34 1.53 -4.58
C ALA A 188 -0.12 1.80 -6.07
N TYR A 189 -0.31 0.77 -6.91
CA TYR A 189 0.06 0.80 -8.32
C TYR A 189 -1.07 1.30 -9.22
N GLN A 190 -2.30 0.81 -9.06
CA GLN A 190 -3.38 1.21 -9.96
C GLN A 190 -3.86 2.65 -9.72
N SER A 191 -3.56 3.22 -8.56
CA SER A 191 -3.83 4.64 -8.26
C SER A 191 -2.92 5.62 -9.01
N ILE A 192 -1.88 5.13 -9.69
CA ILE A 192 -1.04 5.94 -10.58
C ILE A 192 -1.81 6.36 -11.85
N ASP A 193 -2.57 5.43 -12.42
CA ASP A 193 -3.26 5.63 -13.70
C ASP A 193 -4.77 5.85 -13.53
N TRP A 194 -5.32 5.62 -12.34
CA TRP A 194 -6.74 5.75 -12.05
C TRP A 194 -6.99 6.43 -10.69
N ASP A 195 -8.14 7.05 -10.54
CA ASP A 195 -8.46 7.79 -9.31
C ASP A 195 -8.51 6.85 -8.09
N PHE A 196 -7.83 7.26 -7.02
CA PHE A 196 -7.71 6.48 -5.79
C PHE A 196 -9.07 6.03 -5.24
N SER A 197 -10.09 6.89 -5.27
CA SER A 197 -11.41 6.56 -4.72
C SER A 197 -12.04 5.37 -5.44
N HIS A 198 -11.86 5.28 -6.77
CA HIS A 198 -12.37 4.15 -7.53
C HIS A 198 -11.56 2.86 -7.29
N VAL A 199 -10.24 2.97 -7.14
CA VAL A 199 -9.40 1.81 -6.78
C VAL A 199 -9.78 1.32 -5.37
N TRP A 200 -9.98 2.25 -4.45
CA TRP A 200 -10.46 1.97 -3.10
C TRP A 200 -11.81 1.26 -3.10
N ASP A 201 -12.79 1.75 -3.86
CA ASP A 201 -14.12 1.13 -3.94
C ASP A 201 -14.08 -0.32 -4.45
N LEU A 202 -13.12 -0.66 -5.33
CA LEU A 202 -12.92 -2.03 -5.79
C LEU A 202 -12.30 -2.94 -4.72
N ASN A 203 -11.64 -2.38 -3.71
CA ASN A 203 -10.78 -3.13 -2.78
C ASN A 203 -11.30 -3.16 -1.34
N ARG A 204 -12.03 -2.13 -0.91
CA ARG A 204 -12.47 -1.92 0.47
C ARG A 204 -13.40 -3.00 1.03
N ALA A 205 -13.96 -3.86 0.19
CA ALA A 205 -14.83 -4.96 0.60
C ALA A 205 -14.06 -6.28 0.82
N PHE A 206 -12.79 -6.35 0.44
CA PHE A 206 -11.99 -7.55 0.66
C PHE A 206 -11.50 -7.64 2.11
N PRO A 207 -11.42 -8.85 2.66
CA PRO A 207 -10.89 -9.08 4.00
C PRO A 207 -9.39 -8.80 4.04
N LEU A 208 -8.89 -8.44 5.23
CA LEU A 208 -7.49 -8.13 5.48
C LEU A 208 -6.72 -9.38 5.94
N PRO A 209 -5.40 -9.44 5.71
CA PRO A 209 -4.55 -10.48 6.27
C PRO A 209 -4.40 -10.32 7.79
N GLU A 210 -4.03 -11.40 8.46
CA GLU A 210 -3.60 -11.33 9.86
C GLU A 210 -2.26 -10.60 9.99
N HIS A 211 -1.34 -10.86 9.06
CA HIS A 211 -0.03 -10.22 9.01
C HIS A 211 0.23 -9.57 7.65
N LEU A 212 0.53 -8.28 7.66
CA LEU A 212 1.03 -7.55 6.51
C LEU A 212 2.53 -7.27 6.69
N VAL A 213 3.35 -7.86 5.84
CA VAL A 213 4.80 -7.66 5.80
C VAL A 213 5.14 -6.70 4.67
N PHE A 214 5.54 -5.49 5.01
CA PHE A 214 6.00 -4.50 4.05
C PHE A 214 7.53 -4.42 4.02
N LEU A 215 8.10 -4.69 2.84
CA LEU A 215 9.54 -4.59 2.59
C LEU A 215 9.85 -3.21 2.02
N ASP A 216 10.32 -2.31 2.88
CA ASP A 216 10.62 -0.93 2.50
C ASP A 216 12.06 -0.81 2.00
N VAL A 217 12.22 -0.34 0.77
CA VAL A 217 13.52 -0.06 0.15
C VAL A 217 13.45 1.28 -0.56
N SER A 218 14.59 1.97 -0.68
CA SER A 218 14.63 3.18 -1.50
C SER A 218 14.34 2.84 -2.98
N PRO A 219 13.64 3.72 -3.71
CA PRO A 219 13.44 3.58 -5.14
C PRO A 219 14.72 3.27 -5.94
N ASP A 220 15.82 3.97 -5.66
CA ASP A 220 17.10 3.76 -6.33
C ASP A 220 17.64 2.33 -6.14
N GLU A 221 17.54 1.79 -4.92
CA GLU A 221 18.05 0.46 -4.61
C GLU A 221 17.12 -0.63 -5.16
N GLY A 222 15.80 -0.45 -5.07
CA GLY A 222 14.82 -1.32 -5.73
C GLY A 222 15.08 -1.39 -7.24
N GLN A 223 15.29 -0.24 -7.88
CA GLN A 223 15.55 -0.17 -9.31
C GLN A 223 16.85 -0.87 -9.71
N ARG A 224 17.94 -0.67 -8.96
CA ARG A 224 19.22 -1.40 -9.18
C ARG A 224 19.02 -2.91 -9.19
N ARG A 225 18.18 -3.43 -8.30
CA ARG A 225 17.85 -4.87 -8.21
C ARG A 225 16.96 -5.35 -9.35
N ILE A 226 16.09 -4.49 -9.88
CA ILE A 226 15.31 -4.81 -11.10
C ILE A 226 16.26 -4.89 -12.30
N TYR A 227 17.16 -3.92 -12.47
CA TYR A 227 18.11 -3.88 -13.59
C TYR A 227 19.07 -5.07 -13.64
N SER A 228 19.37 -5.68 -12.50
CA SER A 228 20.20 -6.90 -12.46
C SER A 228 19.44 -8.16 -12.87
N ARG A 229 18.10 -8.12 -12.91
CA ARG A 229 17.25 -9.21 -13.42
C ARG A 229 17.09 -9.05 -14.92
N ASN A 230 17.43 -10.09 -15.68
CA ASN A 230 17.33 -10.06 -17.15
C ASN A 230 15.89 -10.38 -17.63
N ASN A 231 14.90 -9.68 -17.08
CA ASN A 231 13.48 -9.86 -17.41
C ASN A 231 12.94 -8.69 -18.23
N PRO A 232 11.89 -8.91 -19.05
CA PRO A 232 11.14 -7.81 -19.67
C PRO A 232 10.59 -6.87 -18.59
N ARG A 233 10.70 -5.57 -18.83
CA ARG A 233 10.16 -4.58 -17.89
C ARG A 233 8.65 -4.51 -17.96
N GLU A 234 8.05 -4.23 -16.81
CA GLU A 234 6.61 -3.98 -16.70
C GLU A 234 6.29 -2.48 -16.69
N ILE A 235 5.03 -2.12 -16.96
CA ILE A 235 4.57 -0.72 -17.09
C ILE A 235 4.91 0.17 -15.88
N TYR A 236 4.95 -0.42 -14.68
CA TYR A 236 5.17 0.29 -13.42
C TYR A 236 6.63 0.35 -12.97
N GLU A 237 7.57 -0.34 -13.62
CA GLU A 237 9.00 -0.37 -13.23
C GLU A 237 9.78 0.89 -13.67
N ARG A 238 9.08 2.01 -13.87
CA ARG A 238 9.64 3.29 -14.30
C ARG A 238 10.07 4.09 -13.07
N MET A 239 11.27 4.68 -13.09
CA MET A 239 11.86 5.34 -11.92
C MET A 239 10.96 6.47 -11.41
N GLU A 240 10.38 7.22 -12.33
CA GLU A 240 9.59 8.41 -12.02
C GLU A 240 8.32 8.08 -11.22
N LEU A 241 7.88 6.81 -11.22
CA LEU A 241 6.69 6.35 -10.51
C LEU A 241 7.00 5.81 -9.10
N GLN A 242 8.25 5.43 -8.81
CA GLN A 242 8.56 4.64 -7.61
C GLN A 242 8.36 5.39 -6.29
N GLU A 243 8.69 6.68 -6.23
CA GLU A 243 8.39 7.52 -5.04
C GLU A 243 6.88 7.60 -4.79
N GLU A 244 6.08 7.72 -5.86
CA GLU A 244 4.62 7.83 -5.77
C GLU A 244 3.98 6.50 -5.34
N ILE A 245 4.38 5.39 -5.94
CA ILE A 245 3.93 4.04 -5.55
C ILE A 245 4.26 3.77 -4.08
N ARG A 246 5.48 4.11 -3.64
CA ARG A 246 5.89 3.98 -2.24
C ARG A 246 5.01 4.83 -1.32
N SER A 247 4.73 6.08 -1.70
CA SER A 247 3.84 6.97 -0.95
C SER A 247 2.41 6.41 -0.87
N ASN A 248 1.92 5.82 -1.95
CA ASN A 248 0.58 5.23 -1.99
C ASN A 248 0.46 3.99 -1.07
N TYR A 249 1.52 3.20 -0.89
CA TYR A 249 1.52 2.14 0.13
C TYR A 249 1.34 2.69 1.54
N TYR A 250 2.12 3.71 1.91
CA TYR A 250 1.97 4.33 3.23
C TYR A 250 0.59 4.94 3.41
N HIS A 251 0.05 5.60 2.37
CA HIS A 251 -1.32 6.08 2.41
C HIS A 251 -2.33 4.94 2.60
N ALA A 252 -2.18 3.82 1.90
CA ALA A 252 -3.04 2.66 2.07
C ALA A 252 -3.01 2.14 3.53
N PHE A 253 -1.83 2.08 4.17
CA PHE A 253 -1.73 1.65 5.56
C PHE A 253 -2.51 2.54 6.53
N THR A 254 -2.53 3.87 6.30
CA THR A 254 -3.32 4.79 7.13
C THR A 254 -4.81 4.50 7.10
N LEU A 255 -5.32 3.89 6.03
CA LEU A 255 -6.74 3.53 5.89
C LEU A 255 -7.14 2.33 6.75
N PHE A 256 -6.17 1.57 7.26
CA PHE A 256 -6.40 0.35 8.03
C PHE A 256 -5.80 0.41 9.44
N GLU A 257 -5.37 1.59 9.92
CA GLU A 257 -4.73 1.74 11.24
C GLU A 257 -5.61 1.35 12.42
N ALA A 258 -6.94 1.49 12.27
CA ALA A 258 -7.90 1.10 13.30
C ALA A 258 -8.22 -0.41 13.30
N GLU A 259 -7.79 -1.14 12.26
CA GLU A 259 -8.09 -2.55 12.10
C GLU A 259 -7.08 -3.43 12.84
N PRO A 260 -7.48 -4.60 13.36
CA PRO A 260 -6.61 -5.46 14.15
C PRO A 260 -5.58 -6.26 13.32
N MET A 261 -5.33 -5.88 12.07
CA MET A 261 -4.26 -6.44 11.23
C MET A 261 -2.88 -6.01 11.76
N GLU A 262 -1.95 -6.96 11.87
CA GLU A 262 -0.59 -6.63 12.29
C GLU A 262 0.27 -6.19 11.10
N VAL A 263 0.65 -4.91 11.07
CA VAL A 263 1.53 -4.35 10.04
C VAL A 263 2.98 -4.37 10.51
N HIS A 264 3.84 -5.03 9.74
CA HIS A 264 5.28 -5.18 10.00
C HIS A 264 6.08 -4.55 8.87
N ILE A 265 6.81 -3.48 9.16
CA ILE A 265 7.65 -2.77 8.18
C ILE A 265 9.11 -3.14 8.41
N PHE A 266 9.77 -3.64 7.38
CA PHE A 266 11.18 -4.02 7.43
C PHE A 266 12.04 -3.21 6.47
N ASP A 267 13.26 -2.89 6.91
CA ASP A 267 14.29 -2.32 6.04
C ASP A 267 14.81 -3.40 5.08
N ALA A 268 14.40 -3.32 3.83
CA ALA A 268 14.76 -4.26 2.79
C ALA A 268 16.09 -3.93 2.10
N SER A 269 16.86 -2.95 2.61
CA SER A 269 18.26 -2.74 2.24
C SER A 269 19.21 -3.77 2.88
N LEU A 270 18.75 -4.46 3.93
CA LEU A 270 19.51 -5.52 4.60
C LEU A 270 19.79 -6.73 3.68
N PRO A 271 20.86 -7.50 3.95
CA PRO A 271 21.10 -8.77 3.27
C PRO A 271 19.89 -9.72 3.40
N PRO A 272 19.59 -10.53 2.37
CA PRO A 272 18.40 -11.39 2.35
C PRO A 272 18.25 -12.30 3.59
N ASP A 273 19.34 -12.90 4.06
CA ASP A 273 19.31 -13.83 5.21
C ASP A 273 19.06 -13.09 6.55
N GLU A 274 19.57 -11.87 6.69
CA GLU A 274 19.32 -11.04 7.88
C GLU A 274 17.87 -10.54 7.92
N LEU A 275 17.34 -10.17 6.76
CA LEU A 275 15.95 -9.77 6.60
C LEU A 275 15.00 -10.93 6.88
N GLU A 276 15.31 -12.13 6.37
CA GLU A 276 14.53 -13.35 6.64
C GLU A 276 14.46 -13.65 8.14
N LEU A 277 15.61 -13.63 8.82
CA LEU A 277 15.67 -13.85 10.27
C LEU A 277 14.87 -12.80 11.05
N SER A 278 14.85 -11.54 10.59
CA SER A 278 14.10 -10.46 11.21
C SER A 278 12.59 -10.68 11.05
N ILE A 279 12.15 -11.03 9.85
CA ILE A 279 10.75 -11.36 9.54
C ILE A 279 10.28 -12.55 10.39
N TRP A 280 11.08 -13.62 10.43
CA TRP A 280 10.79 -14.81 11.23
C TRP A 280 10.56 -14.49 12.71
N LYS A 281 11.48 -13.75 13.33
CA LYS A 281 11.39 -13.38 14.75
C LYS A 281 10.15 -12.53 15.05
N GLN A 282 9.78 -11.63 14.13
CA GLN A 282 8.72 -10.68 14.34
C GLN A 282 7.33 -11.31 14.20
N LEU A 283 7.13 -12.18 13.20
CA LEU A 283 5.84 -12.84 12.98
C LEU A 283 5.48 -13.83 14.09
N LYS A 284 6.42 -14.19 14.98
CA LYS A 284 6.22 -15.10 16.13
C LYS A 284 5.48 -16.39 15.75
N LEU A 285 5.64 -16.84 14.52
CA LEU A 285 5.01 -18.06 14.03
C LEU A 285 5.57 -19.20 14.87
N SER A 286 4.70 -19.83 15.66
CA SER A 286 5.10 -20.78 16.67
C SER A 286 5.91 -21.93 16.07
N ASP A 287 7.06 -22.24 16.68
CA ASP A 287 7.70 -23.55 16.56
C ASP A 287 6.74 -24.58 17.19
N THR A 288 5.77 -25.02 16.40
CA THR A 288 4.80 -26.06 16.79
C THR A 288 5.28 -27.40 16.30
#